data_AF-A0A146UA23-F1
#
_entry.id   AF-A0A146UA23-F1
#
_cell.length_a   1.000
_cell.length_b   1.000
_cell.length_c   1.000
_cell.angle_alpha   90.00
_cell.angle_beta   90.00
_cell.angle_gamma   90.00
#
_symmetry.space_group_name_H-M   'P 1'
#
loop_
_entity.id
_entity.type
_entity.pdbx_description
1 polymer ?
#
loop_
_entity_poly.entity_id
_entity_poly.type
_entity_poly.pdbx_seq_one_letter_code
_entity_poly.pdbx_strand_id
1 'polypeptide(L)'
;MHRMLRTGGFAERIGAGAPVYVAAVLEYLSAEILELAGNAARDGKKSRVIPRHIQLAIRNDEELNKLLERVTISQGGVLPNINPALVPKRGEEGARKEGAISQEA
;
A
#
# COMPACT_ATOMS: atom_id res chain seq x y z
N MET A 1 20.10 14.14 7.80
CA MET A 1 19.06 14.93 8.50
C MET A 1 19.49 16.33 8.91
N HIS A 2 20.62 16.53 9.64
CA HIS A 2 21.02 17.86 10.13
C HIS A 2 21.07 18.98 9.07
N ARG A 3 21.73 18.73 7.93
CA ARG A 3 21.79 19.70 6.83
C ARG A 3 20.40 20.07 6.29
N MET A 4 19.54 19.08 6.06
CA MET A 4 18.18 19.29 5.53
C MET A 4 17.34 20.15 6.46
N LEU A 5 17.46 19.95 7.78
CA LEU A 5 16.74 20.78 8.76
C LEU A 5 17.24 22.23 8.79
N ARG A 6 18.55 22.48 8.59
CA ARG A 6 19.08 23.84 8.50
C ARG A 6 18.70 24.55 7.20
N THR A 7 18.76 23.86 6.07
CA THR A 7 18.48 24.46 4.76
C THR A 7 16.99 24.57 4.46
N GLY A 8 16.13 23.85 5.21
CA GLY A 8 14.68 23.85 5.02
C GLY A 8 13.95 25.06 5.60
N GLY A 9 14.62 25.96 6.33
CA GLY A 9 14.01 27.19 6.84
C GLY A 9 12.96 26.97 7.94
N PHE A 10 12.98 25.82 8.64
CA PHE A 10 11.98 25.49 9.66
C PHE A 10 12.10 26.33 10.94
N ALA A 11 13.32 26.77 11.28
CA ALA A 11 13.61 27.61 12.44
C ALA A 11 14.98 28.29 12.27
N GLU A 12 15.22 29.39 12.99
CA GLU A 12 16.50 30.12 12.99
C GLU A 12 17.67 29.26 13.51
N ARG A 13 17.43 28.44 14.53
CA ARG A 13 18.42 27.53 15.12
C ARG A 13 17.85 26.12 15.21
N ILE A 14 18.69 25.13 14.90
CA ILE A 14 18.36 23.70 15.04
C ILE A 14 19.19 23.13 16.19
N GLY A 15 18.51 22.60 17.20
CA GLY A 15 19.16 21.92 18.33
C GLY A 15 19.87 20.63 17.89
N ALA A 16 20.95 20.25 18.57
CA ALA A 16 21.79 19.11 18.19
C ALA A 16 21.04 17.76 18.20
N GLY A 17 20.06 17.59 19.10
CA GLY A 17 19.25 16.37 19.21
C GLY A 17 18.15 16.22 18.14
N ALA A 18 17.68 17.34 17.57
CA ALA A 18 16.60 17.33 16.57
C ALA A 18 16.90 16.44 15.34
N PRO A 19 18.07 16.54 14.67
CA PRO A 19 18.36 15.68 13.53
C PRO A 19 18.50 14.20 13.87
N VAL A 20 18.90 13.87 15.10
CA VAL A 20 19.01 12.49 15.58
C VAL A 20 17.62 11.90 15.77
N TYR A 21 16.75 12.62 16.48
CA TYR A 21 15.38 12.18 16.73
C TYR A 21 14.59 12.00 15.44
N VAL A 22 14.63 12.98 14.53
CA VAL A 22 13.93 12.88 13.24
C VAL A 22 14.50 11.73 12.40
N ALA A 23 15.82 11.50 12.40
CA ALA A 23 16.40 10.36 11.70
C ALA A 23 15.88 9.03 12.23
N ALA A 24 15.83 8.88 13.56
CA ALA A 24 15.33 7.66 14.21
C ALA A 24 13.84 7.40 13.88
N VAL A 25 13.00 8.43 13.89
CA VAL A 25 11.58 8.29 13.51
C VAL A 25 11.44 7.90 12.03
N LEU A 26 12.21 8.51 11.13
CA LEU A 26 12.18 8.16 9.70
C LEU A 26 12.70 6.74 9.45
N GLU A 27 13.71 6.30 10.19
CA GLU A 27 14.22 4.93 10.14
C GLU A 27 13.16 3.93 10.60
N TYR A 28 12.51 4.19 11.74
CA TYR A 28 11.43 3.37 12.27
C TYR A 28 10.28 3.22 11.27
N LEU A 29 9.75 4.33 10.74
CA LEU A 29 8.66 4.29 9.76
C LEU A 29 9.07 3.57 8.47
N SER A 30 10.31 3.75 8.02
CA SER A 30 10.83 3.05 6.84
C SER A 30 10.94 1.55 7.08
N ALA A 31 11.42 1.13 8.25
CA ALA A 31 11.54 -0.27 8.62
C ALA A 31 10.17 -0.95 8.69
N GLU A 32 9.18 -0.30 9.33
CA GLU A 32 7.81 -0.83 9.44
C GLU A 32 7.18 -1.07 8.05
N ILE A 33 7.26 -0.07 7.17
CA ILE A 33 6.73 -0.19 5.79
C ILE A 33 7.46 -1.30 5.03
N LEU A 34 8.78 -1.41 5.18
CA LEU A 34 9.59 -2.41 4.48
C LEU A 34 9.33 -3.83 5.00
N GLU A 35 9.11 -4.01 6.29
CA GLU A 35 8.76 -5.29 6.91
C GLU A 35 7.42 -5.80 6.34
N LEU A 36 6.37 -4.97 6.40
CA LEU A 36 5.04 -5.32 5.88
C LEU A 36 5.05 -5.52 4.35
N ALA A 37 5.75 -4.67 3.60
CA ALA A 37 5.87 -4.82 2.16
C ALA A 37 6.71 -6.05 1.77
N GLY A 38 7.70 -6.42 2.59
CA GLY A 38 8.48 -7.65 2.45
C GLY A 38 7.60 -8.88 2.66
N ASN A 39 6.76 -8.88 3.69
CA ASN A 39 5.76 -9.92 3.93
C ASN A 39 4.79 -10.05 2.75
N ALA A 40 4.23 -8.93 2.26
CA ALA A 40 3.35 -8.94 1.08
C ALA A 40 4.06 -9.46 -0.19
N ALA A 41 5.35 -9.15 -0.38
CA ALA A 41 6.15 -9.68 -1.48
C ALA A 41 6.31 -11.21 -1.37
N ARG A 42 6.61 -11.69 -0.16
CA ARG A 42 6.77 -13.11 0.14
C ARG A 42 5.48 -13.88 -0.10
N ASP A 43 4.33 -13.33 0.31
CA ASP A 43 3.01 -13.93 0.07
C ASP A 43 2.70 -14.01 -1.43
N GLY A 44 3.15 -13.02 -2.20
CA GLY A 44 3.13 -13.03 -3.67
C GLY A 44 4.16 -13.95 -4.32
N LYS A 45 4.92 -14.72 -3.53
CA LYS A 45 6.04 -15.59 -3.96
C LYS A 45 7.09 -14.81 -4.76
N LYS A 46 7.37 -13.57 -4.38
CA LYS A 46 8.38 -12.69 -4.97
C LYS A 46 9.47 -12.36 -3.94
N SER A 47 10.71 -12.24 -4.40
CA SER A 47 11.85 -11.82 -3.56
C SER A 47 12.12 -10.31 -3.59
N ARG A 48 11.45 -9.57 -4.50
CA ARG A 48 11.64 -8.13 -4.68
C ARG A 48 10.38 -7.37 -4.32
N VAL A 49 10.54 -6.33 -3.50
CA VAL A 49 9.48 -5.36 -3.21
C VAL A 49 9.20 -4.50 -4.46
N ILE A 50 7.93 -4.38 -4.83
CA ILE A 50 7.44 -3.52 -5.93
C ILE A 50 6.35 -2.59 -5.39
N PRO A 51 5.93 -1.54 -6.12
CA PRO A 51 4.93 -0.60 -5.63
C PRO A 51 3.60 -1.23 -5.18
N ARG A 52 3.19 -2.34 -5.82
CA ARG A 52 2.02 -3.13 -5.37
C ARG A 52 2.16 -3.65 -3.94
N HIS A 53 3.33 -4.17 -3.56
CA HIS A 53 3.56 -4.69 -2.21
C HIS A 53 3.51 -3.57 -1.16
N ILE A 54 4.05 -2.40 -1.49
CA ILE A 54 4.00 -1.20 -0.64
C ILE A 54 2.54 -0.73 -0.46
N GLN A 55 1.76 -0.68 -1.54
CA GLN A 55 0.34 -0.33 -1.46
C GLN A 55 -0.45 -1.32 -0.60
N LEU A 56 -0.22 -2.63 -0.77
CA LEU A 56 -0.91 -3.65 0.02
C LEU A 56 -0.53 -3.55 1.50
N ALA A 57 0.75 -3.35 1.83
CA ALA A 57 1.21 -3.15 3.20
C ALA A 57 0.52 -1.95 3.85
N ILE A 58 0.58 -0.78 3.21
CA ILE A 58 0.03 0.46 3.76
C ILE A 58 -1.49 0.40 3.88
N ARG A 59 -2.22 -0.16 2.91
CA ARG A 59 -3.69 -0.14 2.94
C ARG A 59 -4.30 -1.21 3.85
N ASN A 60 -3.57 -2.27 4.16
CA ASN A 60 -4.02 -3.29 5.12
C ASN A 60 -3.67 -2.94 6.57
N ASP A 61 -2.75 -2.01 6.80
CA ASP A 61 -2.40 -1.53 8.13
C ASP A 61 -3.17 -0.24 8.47
N GLU A 62 -3.84 -0.20 9.63
CA GLU A 62 -4.73 0.91 9.99
C GLU A 62 -3.96 2.23 10.22
N GLU A 63 -2.83 2.16 10.91
CA GLU A 63 -2.04 3.33 11.29
C GLU A 63 -1.34 3.95 10.07
N LEU A 64 -0.74 3.11 9.22
CA LEU A 64 -0.12 3.55 7.97
C LEU A 64 -1.15 4.03 6.95
N ASN A 65 -2.32 3.37 6.86
CA ASN A 65 -3.39 3.83 5.97
C ASN A 65 -3.89 5.22 6.38
N LYS A 66 -4.01 5.48 7.68
CA LYS A 66 -4.37 6.79 8.22
C LYS A 66 -3.26 7.82 8.00
N LEU A 67 -2.00 7.47 8.28
CA LEU A 67 -0.86 8.35 8.08
C LEU A 67 -0.72 8.77 6.60
N LEU A 68 -1.03 7.87 5.67
CA LEU A 68 -0.87 8.04 4.23
C LEU A 68 -2.22 8.09 3.48
N GLU A 69 -3.27 8.58 4.14
CA GLU A 69 -4.63 8.65 3.59
C GLU A 69 -4.66 9.42 2.26
N ARG A 70 -3.94 10.55 2.20
CA ARG A 70 -3.93 11.47 1.04
C ARG A 70 -2.75 11.29 0.10
N VAL A 71 -2.02 10.17 0.22
CA VAL A 71 -0.86 9.86 -0.61
C VAL A 71 -1.26 8.85 -1.70
N THR A 72 -0.94 9.17 -2.96
CA THR A 72 -1.08 8.23 -4.07
C THR A 72 0.23 7.50 -4.33
N ILE A 73 0.19 6.17 -4.32
CA ILE A 73 1.34 5.32 -4.65
C ILE A 73 1.23 4.93 -6.13
N SER A 74 2.11 5.50 -6.95
CA SER A 74 2.21 5.15 -8.37
C SER A 74 2.41 3.65 -8.55
N GLN A 75 1.67 3.03 -9.47
CA GLN A 75 1.73 1.59 -9.75
C GLN A 75 1.33 0.68 -8.56
N GLY A 76 0.64 1.21 -7.55
CA GLY A 76 0.18 0.45 -6.39
C GLY A 76 -1.10 -0.36 -6.60
N GLY A 77 -1.99 0.10 -7.50
CA GLY A 77 -3.35 -0.45 -7.62
C GLY A 77 -4.19 -0.24 -6.34
N VAL A 78 -5.23 -1.06 -6.14
CA VAL A 78 -6.14 -0.97 -4.99
C VAL A 78 -6.30 -2.32 -4.27
N LEU A 79 -6.75 -2.32 -3.02
CA LEU A 79 -7.10 -3.57 -2.35
C LEU A 79 -8.24 -4.27 -3.11
N PRO A 80 -8.15 -5.59 -3.36
CA PRO A 80 -9.27 -6.33 -3.93
C PRO A 80 -10.47 -6.25 -2.99
N ASN A 81 -11.53 -5.58 -3.43
CA ASN A 81 -12.77 -5.48 -2.70
C ASN A 81 -13.93 -5.43 -3.71
N ILE A 82 -14.86 -6.38 -3.61
CA ILE A 82 -16.06 -6.44 -4.43
C ILE A 82 -17.24 -6.23 -3.51
N ASN A 83 -18.08 -5.22 -3.80
CA ASN A 83 -19.30 -5.00 -3.03
C ASN A 83 -20.17 -6.28 -3.14
N PRO A 84 -20.66 -6.85 -2.02
CA PRO A 84 -21.48 -8.06 -2.03
C PRO A 84 -22.69 -8.01 -2.97
N ALA A 85 -23.25 -6.81 -3.23
CA ALA A 85 -24.35 -6.63 -4.18
C ALA A 85 -23.96 -6.92 -5.64
N LEU A 86 -22.67 -6.90 -5.96
CA LEU A 86 -22.13 -7.17 -7.29
C LEU A 86 -21.70 -8.64 -7.47
N VAL A 87 -21.71 -9.44 -6.40
CA VAL A 87 -21.38 -10.86 -6.47
C VAL A 87 -22.61 -11.63 -6.97
N PRO A 88 -22.47 -12.50 -8.00
CA PRO A 88 -23.59 -13.30 -8.49
C PRO A 88 -24.22 -14.09 -7.35
N LYS A 89 -25.55 -14.06 -7.27
CA LYS A 89 -26.25 -14.92 -6.32
C LYS A 89 -26.04 -16.37 -6.75
N ARG A 90 -25.56 -17.20 -5.82
CA ARG A 90 -25.32 -18.63 -6.02
C ARG A 90 -26.62 -19.28 -6.54
N GLY A 91 -26.68 -19.52 -7.85
CA GLY A 91 -27.88 -19.93 -8.58
C GLY A 91 -27.93 -19.45 -10.04
N GLU A 92 -27.31 -18.31 -10.38
CA GLU A 92 -27.35 -17.75 -11.74
C GLU A 92 -26.15 -18.18 -12.64
N GLU A 93 -25.09 -18.77 -12.08
CA GLU A 93 -23.92 -19.24 -12.84
C GLU A 93 -24.24 -20.38 -13.82
N GLY A 94 -25.28 -21.17 -13.56
CA GLY A 94 -25.74 -22.23 -14.48
C GLY A 94 -26.40 -21.69 -15.74
N ALA A 95 -27.14 -20.58 -15.64
CA ALA A 95 -27.94 -20.05 -16.75
C ALA A 95 -27.10 -19.32 -17.81
N ARG A 96 -25.95 -18.74 -17.43
CA ARG A 96 -25.09 -18.00 -18.38
C ARG A 96 -24.23 -18.90 -19.27
N LYS A 97 -23.95 -20.15 -18.86
CA LYS A 97 -23.14 -21.07 -19.69
C LYS A 97 -23.95 -21.75 -20.79
N GLU A 98 -25.26 -21.92 -20.64
CA GLU A 98 -26.10 -22.57 -21.66
C GLU A 98 -26.44 -21.65 -22.84
N GLY A 99 -26.53 -20.32 -22.64
CA GLY A 99 -26.90 -19.37 -23.71
C GLY A 99 -25.79 -19.04 -24.72
N ALA A 100 -24.53 -19.38 -24.44
CA ALA A 100 -23.39 -19.02 -25.30
C ALA A 100 -22.97 -20.14 -26.28
N ILE A 101 -23.55 -21.34 -26.17
CA ILE A 101 -23.13 -22.52 -26.95
C ILE A 101 -24.02 -22.73 -28.21
N SER A 102 -25.09 -21.95 -28.39
CA SER A 102 -26.13 -22.21 -29.40
C SER A 102 -26.08 -21.35 -30.66
N GLN A 103 -25.00 -20.61 -30.94
CA GLN A 103 -24.90 -19.81 -32.17
C GLN A 103 -23.56 -19.98 -32.89
N GLU A 104 -23.25 -21.21 -33.31
CA GLU A 104 -22.41 -21.45 -34.48
C GLU A 104 -23.02 -22.60 -35.29
N ALA A 105 -23.70 -22.25 -36.38
CA ALA A 105 -24.11 -23.12 -37.50
C ALA A 105 -24.06 -22.28 -38.77
#